data_AF-A0A895XQN4-F1
#
_entry.id   AF-A0A895XQN4-F1
#
_cell.length_a   1.000
_cell.length_b   1.000
_cell.length_c   1.000
_cell.angle_alpha   90.00
_cell.angle_beta   90.00
_cell.angle_gamma   90.00
#
_symmetry.space_group_name_H-M   'P 1'
#
loop_
_entity.id
_entity.type
_entity.pdbx_description
1 polymer ?
#
loop_
_entity_poly.entity_id
_entity_poly.type
_entity_poly.pdbx_seq_one_letter_code
_entity_poly.pdbx_strand_id
1 'polypeptide(L)'
;MSLSDFLDTAENGRMYTTDAEGLRAWIAATSTGAVNQPLLRQHGIGFILLEEYDRAISTLTEVLARADSHARRMAALINLGDAYRYSGHRETAAELYQRAIGIAHVHSRDYLDFALQHYGKHLTEAGDVTAALAVLEEALTLRKEAGDADLIASTEQAIDYAKSIAQHH
;
A
#
# COMPACT_ATOMS: atom_id res chain seq x y z
N MET A 1 12.81 7.38 -15.93
CA MET A 1 12.84 6.09 -15.22
C MET A 1 12.37 6.33 -13.80
N SER A 2 11.23 5.75 -13.43
CA SER A 2 10.63 5.83 -12.11
C SER A 2 10.19 4.45 -11.63
N LEU A 3 9.86 4.33 -10.35
CA LEU A 3 9.36 3.09 -9.76
C LEU A 3 8.22 2.43 -10.58
N SER A 4 7.34 3.25 -11.18
CA SER A 4 6.23 2.79 -12.03
C SER A 4 6.67 1.94 -13.22
N ASP A 5 7.89 2.11 -13.70
CA ASP A 5 8.41 1.37 -14.86
C ASP A 5 8.71 -0.10 -14.51
N PHE A 6 8.81 -0.41 -13.21
CA PHE A 6 9.16 -1.72 -12.67
C PHE A 6 8.02 -2.38 -11.91
N LEU A 7 6.86 -1.74 -11.78
CA LEU A 7 5.78 -2.16 -10.89
C LEU A 7 4.59 -2.69 -11.71
N ASP A 8 4.08 -3.83 -11.29
CA ASP A 8 2.81 -4.36 -11.74
C ASP A 8 2.06 -5.01 -10.55
N THR A 9 0.79 -5.35 -10.75
CA THR A 9 -0.09 -5.90 -9.72
C THR A 9 -0.63 -7.26 -10.14
N ALA A 10 -0.44 -8.27 -9.29
CA ALA A 10 -0.99 -9.60 -9.52
C ALA A 10 -2.52 -9.63 -9.30
N GLU A 11 -3.18 -10.71 -9.72
CA GLU A 11 -4.64 -10.87 -9.59
C GLU A 11 -5.15 -10.71 -8.16
N ASN A 12 -4.37 -11.14 -7.17
CA ASN A 12 -4.67 -10.99 -5.75
C ASN A 12 -4.43 -9.55 -5.22
N GLY A 13 -4.09 -8.61 -6.09
CA GLY A 13 -3.83 -7.21 -5.75
C GLY A 13 -2.47 -6.96 -5.10
N ARG A 14 -1.57 -7.96 -5.05
CA ARG A 14 -0.20 -7.83 -4.54
C ARG A 14 0.70 -7.19 -5.58
N MET A 15 1.48 -6.19 -5.17
CA MET A 15 2.47 -5.55 -6.04
C MET A 15 3.68 -6.47 -6.22
N TYR A 16 4.21 -6.54 -7.44
CA TYR A 16 5.43 -7.26 -7.76
C TYR A 16 6.28 -6.46 -8.74
N THR A 17 7.56 -6.82 -8.88
CA THR A 17 8.43 -6.18 -9.87
C THR A 17 8.50 -6.97 -11.18
N THR A 18 8.44 -6.26 -12.31
CA THR A 18 8.62 -6.83 -13.65
C THR A 18 10.09 -6.97 -14.05
N ASP A 19 10.98 -6.21 -13.41
CA ASP A 19 12.43 -6.25 -13.62
C ASP A 19 13.18 -5.91 -12.31
N ALA A 20 13.53 -6.97 -11.56
CA ALA A 20 14.20 -6.84 -10.28
C ALA A 20 15.65 -6.30 -10.41
N GLU A 21 16.33 -6.56 -11.52
CA GLU A 21 17.70 -6.09 -11.73
C GLU A 21 17.70 -4.60 -12.04
N GLY A 22 16.85 -4.17 -12.97
CA GLY A 22 16.65 -2.76 -13.30
C GLY A 22 16.16 -1.95 -12.11
N LEU A 23 15.23 -2.49 -11.31
CA LEU A 23 14.77 -1.83 -10.08
C LEU A 23 15.91 -1.63 -9.07
N ARG A 24 16.76 -2.64 -8.84
CA ARG A 24 17.94 -2.50 -7.96
C ARG A 24 18.92 -1.47 -8.49
N ALA A 25 19.20 -1.50 -9.80
CA ALA A 25 20.10 -0.54 -10.43
C ALA A 25 19.56 0.90 -10.31
N TRP A 26 18.25 1.10 -10.53
CA TRP A 26 17.60 2.39 -10.38
C TRP A 26 17.67 2.90 -8.93
N ILE A 27 17.38 2.05 -7.93
CA ILE A 27 17.53 2.43 -6.51
C ILE A 27 18.97 2.83 -6.21
N ALA A 28 19.96 2.04 -6.63
CA ALA A 28 21.38 2.34 -6.40
C ALA A 28 21.80 3.67 -7.04
N ALA A 29 21.43 3.91 -8.30
CA ALA A 29 21.75 5.12 -9.03
C ALA A 29 21.09 6.37 -8.43
N THR A 30 19.89 6.23 -7.85
CA THR A 30 19.14 7.34 -7.26
C THR A 30 19.37 7.50 -5.76
N SER A 31 20.21 6.64 -5.16
CA SER A 31 20.69 6.76 -3.78
C SER A 31 21.96 7.61 -3.65
N THR A 32 22.60 7.99 -4.77
CA THR A 32 23.81 8.82 -4.74
C THR A 32 23.45 10.29 -4.51
N GLY A 33 23.50 10.74 -3.25
CA GLY A 33 23.30 12.14 -2.87
C GLY A 33 22.17 12.35 -1.86
N ALA A 34 21.67 13.58 -1.76
CA ALA A 34 20.58 13.92 -0.85
C ALA A 34 19.25 13.35 -1.37
N VAL A 35 18.80 12.24 -0.77
CA VAL A 35 17.51 11.62 -1.12
C VAL A 35 16.38 12.41 -0.48
N ASN A 36 15.56 13.05 -1.32
CA ASN A 36 14.36 13.75 -0.86
C ASN A 36 13.28 12.75 -0.39
N GLN A 37 12.30 13.22 0.37
CA GLN A 37 11.28 12.34 0.97
C GLN A 37 10.47 11.54 -0.06
N PRO A 38 9.98 12.11 -1.19
CA PRO A 38 9.29 11.34 -2.21
C PRO A 38 10.11 10.19 -2.79
N LEU A 39 11.38 10.45 -3.11
CA LEU A 39 12.29 9.44 -3.67
C LEU A 39 12.61 8.35 -2.64
N LEU A 40 12.83 8.72 -1.38
CA LEU A 40 13.04 7.76 -0.29
C LEU A 40 11.82 6.84 -0.11
N ARG A 41 10.61 7.39 -0.23
CA ARG A 41 9.37 6.58 -0.22
C ARG A 41 9.33 5.60 -1.38
N GLN A 42 9.73 6.02 -2.58
CA GLN A 42 9.80 5.13 -3.74
C GLN A 42 10.86 4.04 -3.57
N HIS A 43 12.02 4.32 -2.97
CA HIS A 43 13.00 3.30 -2.60
C HIS A 43 12.42 2.29 -1.62
N GLY A 44 11.70 2.77 -0.60
CA GLY A 44 11.00 1.91 0.36
C GLY A 44 10.01 0.96 -0.32
N ILE A 45 9.19 1.44 -1.25
CA ILE A 45 8.29 0.58 -2.06
C ILE A 45 9.11 -0.37 -2.94
N GLY A 46 10.18 0.12 -3.56
CA GLY A 46 11.07 -0.72 -4.38
C GLY A 46 11.61 -1.91 -3.59
N PHE A 47 12.02 -1.72 -2.34
CA PHE A 47 12.42 -2.83 -1.47
C PHE A 47 11.28 -3.79 -1.14
N ILE A 48 10.03 -3.32 -1.06
CA ILE A 48 8.86 -4.22 -0.96
C ILE A 48 8.77 -5.12 -2.20
N LEU A 49 8.89 -4.54 -3.41
CA LEU A 49 8.78 -5.29 -4.67
C LEU A 49 9.95 -6.28 -4.86
N LEU A 50 11.12 -5.95 -4.32
CA LEU A 50 12.31 -6.82 -4.30
C LEU A 50 12.27 -7.88 -3.20
N GLU A 51 11.21 -7.89 -2.38
CA GLU A 51 11.06 -8.73 -1.19
C GLU A 51 12.16 -8.52 -0.13
N GLU A 52 12.83 -7.38 -0.17
CA GLU A 52 13.85 -6.96 0.79
C GLU A 52 13.19 -6.25 1.98
N TYR A 53 12.31 -6.97 2.70
CA TYR A 53 11.37 -6.38 3.66
C TYR A 53 12.04 -5.62 4.81
N ASP A 54 13.18 -6.09 5.32
CA ASP A 54 13.91 -5.39 6.39
C ASP A 54 14.38 -3.99 5.93
N ARG A 55 14.86 -3.88 4.69
CA ARG A 55 15.25 -2.61 4.08
C ARG A 55 14.04 -1.74 3.80
N ALA A 56 12.93 -2.33 3.35
CA ALA A 56 11.67 -1.62 3.15
C ALA A 56 11.18 -1.00 4.47
N ILE A 57 11.12 -1.78 5.55
CA ILE A 57 10.68 -1.36 6.88
C ILE A 57 11.58 -0.24 7.41
N SER A 58 12.90 -0.42 7.35
CA SER A 58 13.86 0.60 7.80
C SER A 58 13.68 1.92 7.03
N THR A 59 13.63 1.84 5.69
CA THR A 59 13.49 3.01 4.82
C THR A 59 12.15 3.72 5.02
N LEU A 60 11.05 2.97 5.11
CA LEU A 60 9.70 3.55 5.27
C LEU A 60 9.47 4.11 6.68
N THR A 61 10.16 3.59 7.69
CA THR A 61 10.19 4.19 9.03
C THR A 61 10.86 5.57 8.99
N GLU A 62 11.95 5.72 8.25
CA GLU A 62 12.61 7.01 8.03
C GLU A 62 11.71 7.98 7.25
N VAL A 63 11.01 7.50 6.21
CA VAL A 63 10.01 8.29 5.46
C VAL A 63 8.91 8.80 6.39
N LEU A 64 8.42 7.96 7.30
CA LEU A 64 7.41 8.31 8.29
C LEU A 64 7.92 9.37 9.27
N ALA A 65 9.16 9.24 9.74
CA ALA A 65 9.78 10.22 10.63
C ALA A 65 9.99 11.59 9.97
N ARG A 66 10.20 11.62 8.65
CA ARG A 66 10.35 12.84 7.84
C ARG A 66 9.03 13.43 7.32
N ALA A 67 7.89 12.80 7.62
CA ALA A 67 6.61 13.29 7.12
C ALA A 67 6.23 14.63 7.77
N ASP A 68 6.11 15.66 6.94
CA ASP A 68 5.80 17.04 7.32
C ASP A 68 4.31 17.42 7.18
N SER A 69 3.49 16.50 6.67
CA SER A 69 2.05 16.70 6.48
C SER A 69 1.28 15.41 6.77
N HIS A 70 -0.01 15.56 7.07
CA HIS A 70 -0.91 14.42 7.28
C HIS A 70 -0.95 13.50 6.05
N ALA A 71 -1.00 14.06 4.84
CA ALA A 71 -0.96 13.29 3.59
C ALA A 71 0.31 12.44 3.48
N ARG A 72 1.50 13.02 3.69
CA ARG A 72 2.76 12.27 3.67
C ARG A 72 2.82 11.21 4.76
N ARG A 73 2.30 11.52 5.95
CA ARG A 73 2.28 10.59 7.09
C ARG A 73 1.39 9.38 6.80
N MET A 74 0.21 9.59 6.24
CA MET A 74 -0.69 8.52 5.81
C MET A 74 -0.03 7.65 4.73
N ALA A 75 0.52 8.26 3.68
CA ALA A 75 1.18 7.54 2.60
C ALA A 75 2.40 6.73 3.08
N ALA A 76 3.10 7.18 4.13
CA ALA A 76 4.19 6.44 4.76
C ALA A 76 3.68 5.28 5.63
N LEU A 77 2.61 5.50 6.41
CA LEU A 77 1.98 4.47 7.24
C LEU A 77 1.42 3.32 6.39
N ILE A 78 0.74 3.63 5.28
CA ILE A 78 0.19 2.63 4.35
C ILE A 78 1.31 1.75 3.79
N ASN A 79 2.38 2.37 3.26
CA ASN A 79 3.49 1.61 2.69
C ASN A 79 4.25 0.78 3.75
N LEU A 80 4.43 1.33 4.95
CA LEU A 80 5.04 0.59 6.05
C LEU A 80 4.14 -0.60 6.44
N GLY A 81 2.82 -0.40 6.44
CA GLY A 81 1.83 -1.45 6.59
C GLY A 81 1.96 -2.53 5.50
N ASP A 82 2.18 -2.14 4.24
CA ASP A 82 2.42 -3.09 3.15
C ASP A 82 3.69 -3.93 3.37
N ALA A 83 4.78 -3.31 3.85
CA ALA A 83 6.03 -4.01 4.16
C ALA A 83 5.86 -5.02 5.30
N TYR A 84 5.14 -4.66 6.36
CA TYR A 84 4.81 -5.59 7.44
C TYR A 84 3.83 -6.68 6.99
N ARG A 85 2.85 -6.34 6.16
CA ARG A 85 1.89 -7.29 5.58
C ARG A 85 2.62 -8.37 4.78
N TYR A 86 3.48 -7.98 3.84
CA TYR A 86 4.19 -8.94 2.98
C TYR A 86 5.28 -9.72 3.71
N SER A 87 5.84 -9.19 4.80
CA SER A 87 6.76 -9.95 5.67
C SER A 87 6.07 -10.85 6.70
N GLY A 88 4.73 -10.89 6.73
CA GLY A 88 3.95 -11.78 7.60
C GLY A 88 3.60 -11.22 8.99
N HIS A 89 4.00 -9.98 9.30
CA HIS A 89 3.71 -9.31 10.58
C HIS A 89 2.31 -8.67 10.55
N ARG A 90 1.28 -9.53 10.52
CA ARG A 90 -0.10 -9.13 10.25
C ARG A 90 -0.66 -8.10 11.24
N GLU A 91 -0.44 -8.31 12.53
CA GLU A 91 -0.96 -7.42 13.58
C GLU A 91 -0.38 -6.00 13.46
N THR A 92 0.93 -5.89 13.28
CA THR A 92 1.59 -4.60 13.07
C THR A 92 1.11 -3.90 11.81
N ALA A 93 0.89 -4.64 10.72
CA ALA A 93 0.32 -4.08 9.49
C ALA A 93 -1.09 -3.49 9.75
N ALA A 94 -1.96 -4.22 10.45
CA ALA A 94 -3.30 -3.76 10.79
C ALA A 94 -3.28 -2.45 11.60
N GLU A 95 -2.44 -2.35 12.63
CA GLU A 95 -2.29 -1.13 13.43
C GLU A 95 -1.85 0.08 12.58
N LEU A 96 -0.94 -0.13 11.63
CA LEU A 96 -0.46 0.94 10.75
C LEU A 96 -1.54 1.44 9.80
N TYR A 97 -2.32 0.54 9.21
CA TYR A 97 -3.45 0.93 8.37
C TYR A 97 -4.53 1.65 9.16
N GLN A 98 -4.90 1.15 10.35
CA GLN A 98 -5.88 1.80 11.21
C GLN A 98 -5.43 3.21 11.64
N ARG A 99 -4.13 3.41 11.90
CA ARG A 99 -3.58 4.74 12.16
C ARG A 99 -3.69 5.66 10.94
N ALA A 100 -3.47 5.15 9.73
CA ALA A 100 -3.64 5.93 8.50
C ALA A 100 -5.12 6.33 8.29
N ILE A 101 -6.05 5.38 8.47
CA ILE A 101 -7.50 5.60 8.42
C ILE A 101 -7.93 6.67 9.43
N GLY A 102 -7.44 6.58 10.68
CA GLY A 102 -7.74 7.57 11.72
C GLY A 102 -7.29 8.99 11.37
N ILE A 103 -6.10 9.12 10.75
CA ILE A 103 -5.63 10.43 10.26
C ILE A 103 -6.52 10.93 9.10
N ALA A 104 -6.90 10.06 8.16
CA ALA A 104 -7.73 10.41 7.01
C ALA A 104 -9.10 10.93 7.45
N HIS A 105 -9.76 10.26 8.40
CA HIS A 105 -11.05 10.70 8.94
C HIS A 105 -11.00 12.10 9.57
N VAL A 106 -9.89 12.46 10.23
CA VAL A 106 -9.78 13.74 10.94
C VAL A 106 -9.31 14.86 10.02
N HIS A 107 -8.39 14.57 9.09
CA HIS A 107 -7.62 15.60 8.40
C HIS A 107 -7.80 15.62 6.87
N SER A 108 -8.25 14.53 6.24
CA SER A 108 -8.39 14.49 4.78
C SER A 108 -9.19 13.27 4.30
N ARG A 109 -10.48 13.47 4.01
CA ARG A 109 -11.32 12.41 3.42
C ARG A 109 -10.79 11.92 2.07
N ASP A 110 -10.09 12.77 1.33
CA ASP A 110 -9.54 12.45 0.00
C ASP A 110 -8.51 11.31 -0.03
N TYR A 111 -7.97 10.90 1.13
CA TYR A 111 -7.05 9.77 1.23
C TYR A 111 -7.65 8.57 1.99
N LEU A 112 -8.90 8.68 2.42
CA LEU A 112 -9.56 7.65 3.21
C LEU A 112 -9.78 6.39 2.38
N ASP A 113 -10.20 6.55 1.12
CA ASP A 113 -10.39 5.43 0.19
C ASP A 113 -9.11 4.61 0.00
N PHE A 114 -7.95 5.28 -0.13
CA PHE A 114 -6.65 4.62 -0.25
C PHE A 114 -6.30 3.82 1.01
N ALA A 115 -6.49 4.40 2.19
CA ALA A 115 -6.20 3.71 3.44
C ALA A 115 -7.12 2.49 3.65
N LEU A 116 -8.41 2.64 3.35
CA LEU A 116 -9.39 1.56 3.40
C LEU A 116 -9.08 0.46 2.38
N GLN A 117 -8.75 0.80 1.13
CA GLN A 117 -8.38 -0.17 0.08
C GLN A 117 -7.23 -1.08 0.53
N HIS A 118 -6.16 -0.51 1.09
CA HIS A 118 -5.02 -1.30 1.56
C HIS A 118 -5.37 -2.15 2.79
N TYR A 119 -6.16 -1.62 3.72
CA TYR A 119 -6.62 -2.38 4.88
C TYR A 119 -7.54 -3.54 4.50
N GLY A 120 -8.44 -3.34 3.55
CA GLY A 120 -9.32 -4.40 3.02
C GLY A 120 -8.55 -5.53 2.35
N LYS A 121 -7.52 -5.22 1.54
CA LYS A 121 -6.62 -6.24 0.98
C LYS A 121 -5.86 -6.99 2.08
N HIS A 122 -5.41 -6.28 3.12
CA HIS A 122 -4.77 -6.90 4.28
C HIS A 122 -5.70 -7.88 5.01
N LEU A 123 -6.95 -7.48 5.28
CA LEU A 123 -7.95 -8.35 5.90
C LEU A 123 -8.28 -9.58 5.04
N THR A 124 -8.32 -9.40 3.72
CA THR A 124 -8.50 -10.50 2.76
C THR A 124 -7.40 -11.54 2.90
N GLU A 125 -6.13 -11.12 2.91
CA GLU A 125 -4.97 -12.00 3.13
C GLU A 125 -4.92 -12.61 4.53
N ALA A 126 -5.49 -11.91 5.53
CA ALA A 126 -5.61 -12.40 6.89
C ALA A 126 -6.71 -13.47 7.06
N GLY A 127 -7.62 -13.60 6.08
CA GLY A 127 -8.75 -14.52 6.10
C GLY A 127 -10.03 -13.95 6.71
N ASP A 128 -10.01 -12.69 7.18
CA ASP A 128 -11.22 -12.01 7.66
C ASP A 128 -11.98 -11.39 6.48
N VAL A 129 -12.55 -12.25 5.65
CA VAL A 129 -13.21 -11.86 4.40
C VAL A 129 -14.42 -10.96 4.67
N THR A 130 -15.17 -11.22 5.76
CA THR A 130 -16.33 -10.41 6.12
C THR A 130 -15.93 -8.96 6.41
N ALA A 131 -14.91 -8.75 7.25
CA ALA A 131 -14.41 -7.40 7.52
C ALA A 131 -13.77 -6.77 6.27
N ALA A 132 -13.05 -7.56 5.46
CA ALA A 132 -12.45 -7.09 4.22
C ALA A 132 -13.49 -6.51 3.26
N LEU A 133 -14.60 -7.23 3.02
CA LEU A 133 -15.66 -6.78 2.13
C LEU A 133 -16.30 -5.47 2.61
N ALA A 134 -16.61 -5.36 3.91
CA ALA A 134 -17.17 -4.14 4.47
C ALA A 134 -16.24 -2.92 4.25
N VAL A 135 -14.94 -3.09 4.49
CA VAL A 135 -13.93 -2.04 4.31
C VAL A 135 -13.74 -1.68 2.83
N LEU A 136 -13.70 -2.67 1.94
CA LEU A 136 -13.54 -2.44 0.50
C LEU A 136 -14.78 -1.80 -0.13
N GLU A 137 -15.99 -2.12 0.33
CA GLU A 137 -17.24 -1.49 -0.11
C GLU A 137 -17.30 -0.01 0.29
N GLU A 138 -16.79 0.35 1.47
CA GLU A 138 -16.63 1.74 1.88
C GLU A 138 -15.65 2.48 0.96
N ALA A 139 -14.48 1.89 0.68
CA ALA A 139 -13.52 2.45 -0.27
C ALA A 139 -14.13 2.64 -1.67
N LEU A 140 -14.89 1.65 -2.16
CA LEU A 140 -15.56 1.71 -3.46
C LEU A 140 -16.57 2.85 -3.52
N THR A 141 -17.33 3.06 -2.45
CA THR A 141 -18.32 4.15 -2.37
C THR A 141 -17.63 5.50 -2.53
N LEU A 142 -16.55 5.74 -1.78
CA LEU A 142 -15.77 6.98 -1.88
C LEU A 142 -15.18 7.18 -3.28
N ARG A 143 -14.65 6.12 -3.91
CA ARG A 143 -14.09 6.18 -5.27
C ARG A 143 -15.15 6.46 -6.32
N LYS A 144 -16.36 5.91 -6.16
CA LYS A 144 -17.52 6.22 -7.02
C LYS A 144 -17.97 7.68 -6.89
N GLU A 145 -17.96 8.22 -5.68
CA GLU A 145 -18.21 9.65 -5.45
C GLU A 145 -17.15 10.54 -6.10
N ALA A 146 -15.87 10.14 -6.06
CA ALA A 146 -14.76 10.87 -6.67
C ALA A 146 -14.69 10.71 -8.21
N GLY A 147 -15.22 9.62 -8.77
CA GLY A 147 -15.30 9.39 -10.22
C GLY A 147 -14.01 8.89 -10.88
N ASP A 148 -13.07 8.35 -10.10
CA ASP A 148 -11.83 7.77 -10.64
C ASP A 148 -12.06 6.31 -11.08
N ALA A 149 -12.18 6.10 -12.40
CA ALA A 149 -12.52 4.81 -12.98
C ALA A 149 -11.47 3.72 -12.72
N ASP A 150 -10.18 4.08 -12.67
CA ASP A 150 -9.09 3.12 -12.46
C ASP A 150 -9.08 2.65 -10.99
N LEU A 151 -9.31 3.57 -10.06
CA LEU A 151 -9.44 3.22 -8.64
C LEU A 151 -10.70 2.39 -8.36
N ILE A 152 -11.82 2.70 -9.01
CA ILE A 152 -13.06 1.90 -8.94
C ILE A 152 -12.78 0.47 -9.39
N ALA A 153 -12.19 0.29 -10.59
CA ALA A 153 -11.87 -1.04 -11.12
C ALA A 153 -10.93 -1.82 -10.21
N SER A 154 -9.91 -1.15 -9.64
CA SER A 154 -8.99 -1.77 -8.69
C SER A 154 -9.68 -2.24 -7.40
N THR A 155 -10.67 -1.50 -6.89
CA THR A 155 -11.44 -1.93 -5.72
C THR A 155 -12.42 -3.06 -6.06
N GLU A 156 -13.08 -3.00 -7.21
CA GLU A 156 -13.97 -4.07 -7.67
C GLU A 156 -13.21 -5.39 -7.83
N GLN A 157 -12.00 -5.37 -8.42
CA GLN A 157 -11.12 -6.54 -8.48
C GLN A 157 -10.76 -7.09 -7.08
N ALA A 158 -10.45 -6.20 -6.13
CA ALA A 158 -10.12 -6.63 -4.76
C ALA A 158 -11.33 -7.28 -4.06
N ILE A 159 -12.54 -6.77 -4.29
CA ILE A 159 -13.79 -7.34 -3.78
C ILE A 159 -14.05 -8.71 -4.41
N ASP A 160 -13.87 -8.85 -5.71
CA ASP A 160 -14.08 -10.12 -6.42
C ASP A 160 -13.08 -11.17 -5.95
N TYR A 161 -11.81 -10.79 -5.75
CA TYR A 161 -10.81 -11.66 -5.15
C TYR A 161 -11.20 -12.09 -3.73
N ALA A 162 -11.62 -11.16 -2.86
CA ALA A 162 -12.07 -11.49 -1.51
C ALA A 162 -13.27 -12.47 -1.51
N LYS A 163 -14.25 -12.26 -2.41
CA LYS A 163 -15.39 -13.19 -2.59
C LYS A 163 -14.95 -14.57 -3.06
N SER A 164 -13.95 -14.66 -3.95
CA SER A 164 -13.43 -15.94 -4.43
C SER A 164 -12.83 -16.78 -3.30
N ILE A 165 -12.15 -16.14 -2.33
CA ILE A 165 -11.63 -16.83 -1.14
C ILE A 165 -12.78 -17.43 -0.33
N ALA A 166 -13.85 -16.66 -0.07
CA ALA A 166 -15.00 -17.15 0.70
C ALA A 166 -15.74 -18.34 0.04
N GLN A 167 -15.68 -18.48 -1.29
CA GLN A 167 -16.32 -19.60 -2.00
C GLN A 167 -15.51 -20.89 -1.97
N HIS A 168 -14.25 -20.84 -1.57
CA HIS A 168 -13.33 -21.97 -1.51
C HIS A 168 -13.01 -22.45 -0.08
N HIS A 169 -13.76 -21.95 0.92
CA HIS A 169 -13.75 -22.41 2.31
C HIS A 169 -15.06 -23.12 2.68
#